data_AF-A0A0H5CT36-F1
#
_entry.id   AF-A0A0H5CT36-F1
#
_cell.length_a   1.000
_cell.length_b   1.000
_cell.length_c   1.000
_cell.angle_alpha   90.00
_cell.angle_beta   90.00
_cell.angle_gamma   90.00
#
_symmetry.space_group_name_H-M   'P 1'
#
loop_
_entity.id
_entity.type
_entity.pdbx_description
1 polymer ?
#
loop_
_entity_poly.entity_id
_entity_poly.type
_entity_poly.pdbx_seq_one_letter_code
_entity_poly.pdbx_strand_id
1 'polypeptide(L)'
;MTIEARYRTLDGGQVGEEVLHLAADGVDRLVEVLAAAPFGVAMRPVGAEFVNELIVGIRGDLGAIYFTDETGSWYTEGPTPDDEGPVYAEVDFPDHSELPTDKIERALEEYLRTGARPTCVAWQVDPY
;
A
#
# COMPACT_ATOMS: atom_id res chain seq x y z
N MET A 1 16.92 6.33 0.67
CA MET A 1 15.60 6.85 1.05
C MET A 1 15.14 6.08 2.28
N THR A 2 14.42 6.73 3.19
CA THR A 2 13.80 6.05 4.35
C THR A 2 12.30 6.24 4.26
N ILE A 3 11.53 5.16 4.36
CA ILE A 3 10.08 5.16 4.38
C ILE A 3 9.61 4.87 5.80
N GLU A 4 8.69 5.68 6.31
CA GLU A 4 7.94 5.38 7.54
C GLU A 4 6.71 4.58 7.14
N ALA A 5 6.58 3.37 7.66
CA ALA A 5 5.44 2.47 7.50
C ALA A 5 4.66 2.41 8.80
N ARG A 6 3.36 2.66 8.74
CA ARG A 6 2.42 2.66 9.86
C ARG A 6 1.35 1.61 9.63
N TYR A 7 1.09 0.79 10.63
CA TYR A 7 0.11 -0.27 10.55
C TYR A 7 -0.53 -0.52 11.90
N ARG A 8 -1.73 -1.09 11.87
CA ARG A 8 -2.45 -1.46 13.08
C ARG A 8 -2.33 -2.95 13.34
N THR A 9 -2.15 -3.30 14.60
CA THR A 9 -2.08 -4.68 15.07
C THR A 9 -3.30 -5.00 15.93
N LEU A 10 -3.70 -6.28 15.97
CA LEU A 10 -4.73 -6.79 16.86
C LEU A 10 -4.08 -7.75 17.86
N ASP A 11 -3.96 -7.32 19.12
CA ASP A 11 -3.47 -8.18 20.20
C ASP A 11 -4.59 -8.34 21.25
N GLY A 12 -5.06 -9.57 21.45
CA GLY A 12 -6.10 -9.86 22.46
C GLY A 12 -7.43 -9.10 22.29
N GLY A 13 -7.74 -8.59 21.09
CA GLY A 13 -8.91 -7.77 20.81
C GLY A 13 -8.71 -6.26 21.02
N GLN A 14 -7.50 -5.82 21.37
CA GLN A 14 -7.12 -4.41 21.42
C GLN A 14 -6.41 -4.02 20.13
N VAL A 15 -6.80 -2.87 19.57
CA VAL A 15 -6.13 -2.27 18.40
C VAL A 15 -4.91 -1.50 18.89
N GLY A 16 -3.73 -1.88 18.39
CA GLY A 16 -2.48 -1.15 18.54
C GLY A 16 -2.07 -0.45 17.25
N GLU A 17 -1.19 0.54 17.34
CA GLU A 17 -0.53 1.18 16.19
C GLU A 17 0.98 0.98 16.33
N GLU A 18 1.61 0.52 15.25
CA GLU A 18 3.05 0.32 15.16
C GLU A 18 3.64 1.12 14.01
N VAL A 19 4.90 1.52 14.18
CA VAL A 19 5.66 2.28 13.19
C VAL A 19 6.98 1.59 12.93
N LEU A 20 7.25 1.33 11.66
CA LEU A 20 8.50 0.76 11.16
C LEU A 20 9.17 1.75 10.21
N HIS A 21 10.50 1.83 10.27
CA HIS A 21 11.29 2.58 9.30
C HIS A 21 12.00 1.62 8.36
N LEU A 22 11.74 1.75 7.07
CA LEU A 22 12.24 0.89 6.00
C LEU A 22 13.26 1.62 5.15
N ALA A 23 14.36 0.93 4.84
CA ALA A 23 15.30 1.34 3.81
C ALA A 23 14.84 0.77 2.44
N ALA A 24 15.58 1.12 1.37
CA ALA A 24 15.24 0.76 -0.01
C ALA A 24 15.17 -0.76 -0.26
N ASP A 25 15.89 -1.55 0.53
CA ASP A 25 15.99 -3.02 0.47
C ASP A 25 15.07 -3.73 1.48
N GLY A 26 14.20 -2.99 2.17
CA GLY A 26 13.35 -3.51 3.24
C GLY A 26 12.05 -4.21 2.81
N VAL A 27 11.92 -4.64 1.54
CA VAL A 27 10.65 -5.17 1.02
C VAL A 27 10.22 -6.46 1.73
N ASP A 28 11.13 -7.39 1.98
CA ASP A 28 10.80 -8.66 2.64
C ASP A 28 10.16 -8.42 4.01
N ARG A 29 10.71 -7.46 4.75
CA ARG A 29 10.18 -7.08 6.05
C ARG A 29 8.80 -6.42 5.95
N LEU A 30 8.57 -5.63 4.90
CA LEU A 30 7.27 -5.01 4.64
C LEU A 30 6.20 -6.06 4.29
N VAL A 31 6.56 -7.08 3.50
CA VAL A 31 5.66 -8.19 3.15
C VAL A 31 5.26 -8.99 4.39
N GLU A 32 6.21 -9.27 5.29
CA GLU A 32 5.91 -9.90 6.58
C GLU A 32 4.90 -9.09 7.42
N VAL A 33 5.05 -7.76 7.44
CA VAL A 33 4.12 -6.86 8.14
C VAL A 33 2.74 -6.89 7.46
N LEU A 34 2.68 -6.80 6.14
CA LEU A 34 1.42 -6.83 5.39
C LEU A 34 0.65 -8.13 5.62
N ALA A 35 1.33 -9.27 5.71
CA ALA A 35 0.71 -10.55 6.02
C ALA A 35 0.13 -10.62 7.45
N ALA A 36 0.67 -9.82 8.38
CA ALA A 36 0.25 -9.77 9.78
C ALA A 36 -0.69 -8.59 10.09
N ALA A 37 -0.79 -7.58 9.21
CA ALA A 37 -1.55 -6.36 9.41
C ALA A 37 -2.94 -6.48 8.74
N PRO A 38 -4.01 -6.79 9.50
CA PRO A 38 -5.35 -6.99 8.94
C PRO A 38 -5.94 -5.72 8.33
N PHE A 39 -5.34 -4.56 8.62
CA PHE A 39 -5.75 -3.25 8.13
C PHE A 39 -4.71 -2.65 7.17
N GLY A 40 -3.88 -3.45 6.51
CA GLY A 40 -2.87 -2.91 5.59
C GLY A 40 -1.84 -1.98 6.26
N VAL A 41 -1.09 -1.27 5.42
CA VAL A 41 0.03 -0.41 5.83
C VAL A 41 -0.05 0.91 5.08
N ALA A 42 0.01 2.02 5.82
CA ALA A 42 0.20 3.36 5.28
C ALA A 42 1.69 3.73 5.30
N MET A 43 2.20 4.28 4.22
CA MET A 43 3.62 4.55 4.04
C MET A 43 3.90 5.91 3.46
N ARG A 44 4.93 6.58 3.98
CA ARG A 44 5.38 7.88 3.49
C ARG A 44 6.89 8.05 3.61
N PRO A 45 7.55 8.81 2.72
CA PRO A 45 8.96 9.10 2.84
C PRO A 45 9.24 10.03 4.02
N VAL A 46 10.30 9.72 4.77
CA VAL A 46 10.73 10.55 5.90
C VAL A 46 11.43 11.80 5.38
N GLY A 47 10.95 12.96 5.83
CA GLY A 47 11.57 14.25 5.51
C GLY A 47 11.30 14.75 4.09
N ALA A 48 10.30 14.21 3.39
CA ALA A 48 9.85 14.75 2.11
C ALA A 48 9.20 16.13 2.29
N GLU A 49 9.47 17.03 1.33
CA GLU A 49 8.89 18.37 1.27
C GLU A 49 7.39 18.33 0.91
N PHE A 50 7.01 17.37 0.06
CA PHE A 50 5.63 17.08 -0.31
C PHE A 50 5.13 15.86 0.44
N VAL A 51 3.87 15.93 0.89
CA VAL A 51 3.20 14.78 1.51
C VAL A 51 2.70 13.90 0.36
N ASN A 52 3.44 12.83 0.08
CA ASN A 52 2.88 11.70 -0.62
C ASN A 52 2.64 10.54 0.36
N GLU A 53 1.61 9.78 0.08
CA GLU A 53 1.19 8.65 0.91
C GLU A 53 0.86 7.47 0.00
N LEU A 54 1.27 6.30 0.44
CA LEU A 54 0.96 5.02 -0.18
C LEU A 54 0.26 4.15 0.86
N ILE A 55 -0.98 3.73 0.60
CA ILE A 55 -1.72 2.77 1.40
C ILE A 55 -1.77 1.45 0.63
N VAL A 56 -1.41 0.35 1.29
CA VAL A 56 -1.39 -0.97 0.67
C VAL A 56 -2.03 -1.99 1.58
N GLY A 57 -2.77 -2.92 0.99
CA GLY A 57 -3.26 -4.12 1.67
C GLY A 57 -3.14 -5.35 0.79
N ILE A 58 -3.07 -6.50 1.45
CA ILE A 58 -2.97 -7.83 0.83
C ILE A 58 -3.99 -8.74 1.52
N ARG A 59 -4.71 -9.54 0.73
CA ARG A 59 -5.62 -10.60 1.19
C ARG A 59 -5.42 -11.84 0.31
N GLY A 60 -4.82 -12.89 0.90
CA GLY A 60 -4.45 -14.08 0.13
C GLY A 60 -3.40 -13.75 -0.92
N ASP A 61 -3.68 -14.09 -2.19
CA ASP A 61 -2.76 -13.90 -3.32
C ASP A 61 -3.01 -12.58 -4.09
N LEU A 62 -3.86 -11.70 -3.55
CA LEU A 62 -4.25 -10.44 -4.15
C LEU A 62 -3.99 -9.27 -3.19
N GLY A 63 -3.73 -8.10 -3.74
CA GLY A 63 -3.61 -6.87 -2.99
C GLY A 63 -3.84 -5.64 -3.87
N ALA A 64 -3.93 -4.48 -3.24
CA ALA A 64 -4.15 -3.22 -3.94
C ALA A 64 -3.33 -2.08 -3.29
N ILE A 65 -2.99 -1.08 -4.10
CA ILE A 65 -2.27 0.11 -3.64
C ILE A 65 -3.08 1.35 -3.99
N TYR A 66 -3.28 2.20 -2.99
CA TYR A 66 -3.68 3.58 -3.15
C TYR A 66 -2.43 4.46 -3.01
N PHE A 67 -2.29 5.44 -3.89
CA PHE A 67 -1.21 6.42 -3.84
C PHE A 67 -1.78 7.82 -4.03
N THR A 68 -1.28 8.78 -3.27
CA THR A 68 -1.63 10.19 -3.43
C THR A 68 -0.39 11.07 -3.34
N ASP A 69 -0.38 12.14 -4.13
CA ASP A 69 0.58 13.23 -4.05
C ASP A 69 -0.09 14.57 -4.44
N GLU A 70 0.70 15.62 -4.63
CA GLU A 70 0.19 16.95 -5.00
C GLU A 70 -0.55 16.99 -6.35
N THR A 71 -0.36 15.98 -7.20
CA THR A 71 -0.94 15.91 -8.55
C THR A 71 -2.22 15.08 -8.61
N GLY A 72 -2.61 14.40 -7.52
CA GLY A 72 -3.86 13.65 -7.43
C GLY A 72 -3.77 12.40 -6.58
N SER A 73 -4.75 11.52 -6.80
CA SER A 73 -4.89 10.23 -6.12
C SER A 73 -5.18 9.13 -7.14
N TRP A 74 -4.61 7.95 -6.91
CA TRP A 74 -4.73 6.82 -7.82
C TRP A 74 -4.79 5.50 -7.06
N TYR A 75 -5.50 4.56 -7.65
CA TYR A 75 -5.53 3.16 -7.23
C TYR A 75 -4.82 2.32 -8.27
N THR A 76 -4.26 1.18 -7.87
CA THR A 76 -3.80 0.17 -8.84
C THR A 76 -4.94 -0.21 -9.77
N GLU A 77 -4.60 -0.57 -11.02
CA GLU A 77 -5.55 -1.07 -12.00
C GLU A 77 -5.20 -2.52 -12.35
N GLY A 78 -6.12 -3.42 -12.04
CA GLY A 78 -5.98 -4.86 -12.13
C GLY A 78 -7.07 -5.53 -12.95
N PRO A 79 -6.83 -6.76 -13.42
CA PRO A 79 -7.72 -7.45 -14.36
C PRO A 79 -8.94 -8.09 -13.68
N THR A 80 -8.95 -8.22 -12.36
CA THR A 80 -9.99 -8.93 -11.61
C THR A 80 -11.18 -7.98 -11.38
N PRO A 81 -12.40 -8.32 -11.83
CA PRO A 81 -13.60 -7.64 -11.37
C PRO A 81 -13.90 -8.08 -9.94
N ASP A 82 -13.86 -7.14 -9.01
CA ASP A 82 -14.44 -7.33 -7.67
C ASP A 82 -15.87 -6.80 -7.73
N ASP A 83 -16.88 -7.64 -7.48
CA ASP A 83 -18.30 -7.22 -7.53
C ASP A 83 -18.68 -6.21 -6.42
N GLU A 84 -17.82 -6.01 -5.41
CA GLU A 84 -18.04 -5.11 -4.26
C GLU A 84 -16.82 -4.23 -3.88
N GLY A 85 -15.70 -4.30 -4.63
CA GLY A 85 -14.43 -3.65 -4.28
C GLY A 85 -13.79 -4.17 -2.97
N PRO A 86 -12.45 -4.28 -2.84
CA PRO A 86 -11.85 -4.73 -1.59
C PRO A 86 -11.71 -3.58 -0.60
N VAL A 87 -11.84 -3.88 0.69
CA VAL A 87 -11.55 -2.91 1.77
C VAL A 87 -10.20 -3.26 2.38
N TYR A 88 -9.23 -2.35 2.23
CA TYR A 88 -7.91 -2.44 2.84
C TYR A 88 -7.64 -1.18 3.65
N ALA A 89 -7.14 -1.31 4.88
CA ALA A 89 -6.83 -0.16 5.72
C ALA A 89 -8.00 0.81 5.96
N GLU A 90 -9.23 0.28 6.04
CA GLU A 90 -10.46 1.09 6.13
C GLU A 90 -10.68 2.02 4.92
N VAL A 91 -9.94 1.78 3.83
CA VAL A 91 -10.12 2.42 2.53
C VAL A 91 -10.89 1.47 1.63
N ASP A 92 -12.00 1.96 1.07
CA ASP A 92 -12.73 1.29 0.01
C ASP A 92 -11.95 1.47 -1.30
N PHE A 93 -11.48 0.36 -1.87
CA PHE A 93 -10.84 0.38 -3.19
C PHE A 93 -11.91 0.18 -4.27
N PRO A 94 -11.82 0.92 -5.39
CA PRO A 94 -12.75 0.72 -6.49
C PRO A 94 -12.56 -0.65 -7.14
N ASP A 95 -13.55 -1.10 -7.90
CA ASP A 95 -13.45 -2.29 -8.74
C ASP A 95 -12.21 -2.21 -9.63
N HIS A 96 -11.72 -3.38 -10.04
CA HIS A 96 -10.50 -3.48 -10.86
C HIS A 96 -9.26 -2.91 -10.16
N SER A 97 -9.18 -2.95 -8.83
CA SER A 97 -7.99 -2.47 -8.10
C SER A 97 -7.00 -3.56 -7.72
N GLU A 98 -7.43 -4.82 -7.62
CA GLU A 98 -6.58 -5.91 -7.13
C GLU A 98 -5.59 -6.41 -8.18
N LEU A 99 -4.34 -6.55 -7.76
CA LEU A 99 -3.27 -7.19 -8.51
C LEU A 99 -2.76 -8.43 -7.76
N PRO A 100 -2.18 -9.41 -8.49
CA PRO A 100 -1.40 -10.47 -7.88
C PRO A 100 -0.31 -9.92 -6.94
N THR A 101 -0.11 -10.59 -5.80
CA THR A 101 0.84 -10.16 -4.76
C THR A 101 2.26 -9.94 -5.30
N ASP A 102 2.73 -10.74 -6.27
CA ASP A 102 4.06 -10.56 -6.88
C ASP A 102 4.21 -9.19 -7.58
N LYS A 103 3.12 -8.64 -8.13
CA LYS A 103 3.11 -7.29 -8.70
C LYS A 103 3.09 -6.22 -7.62
N ILE A 104 2.37 -6.46 -6.53
CA ILE A 104 2.35 -5.57 -5.36
C ILE A 104 3.75 -5.47 -4.77
N GLU A 105 4.42 -6.60 -4.52
CA GLU A 105 5.80 -6.64 -4.00
C GLU A 105 6.75 -5.82 -4.87
N ARG A 106 6.72 -6.01 -6.19
CA ARG A 106 7.56 -5.25 -7.13
C ARG A 106 7.26 -3.74 -7.12
N ALA A 107 5.99 -3.35 -6.97
CA ALA A 107 5.62 -1.95 -6.83
C ALA A 107 6.15 -1.36 -5.51
N LEU A 108 6.09 -2.13 -4.42
CA LEU A 108 6.64 -1.74 -3.13
C LEU A 108 8.16 -1.60 -3.16
N GLU A 109 8.89 -2.50 -3.82
CA GLU A 109 10.34 -2.34 -4.07
C GLU A 109 10.66 -1.02 -4.78
N GLU A 110 9.89 -0.70 -5.83
CA GLU A 110 10.07 0.55 -6.56
C GLU A 110 9.78 1.76 -5.68
N TYR A 111 8.71 1.71 -4.87
CA TYR A 111 8.37 2.77 -3.93
C TYR A 111 9.43 2.96 -2.84
N LEU A 112 9.91 1.89 -2.20
CA LEU A 112 10.95 1.98 -1.16
C LEU A 112 12.24 2.63 -1.69
N ARG A 113 12.55 2.40 -2.96
CA ARG A 113 13.73 2.99 -3.63
C ARG A 113 13.54 4.45 -4.04
N THR A 114 12.36 4.80 -4.55
CA THR A 114 12.12 6.10 -5.20
C THR A 114 11.36 7.09 -4.33
N GLY A 115 10.51 6.59 -3.43
CA GLY A 115 9.51 7.37 -2.70
C GLY A 115 8.43 7.96 -3.60
N ALA A 116 8.30 7.53 -4.86
CA ALA A 116 7.36 8.06 -5.85
C ALA A 116 6.38 7.00 -6.32
N ARG A 117 5.28 7.40 -6.97
CA ARG A 117 4.28 6.48 -7.52
C ARG A 117 4.95 5.40 -8.40
N PRO A 118 4.85 4.11 -8.04
CA PRO A 118 5.45 3.02 -8.81
C PRO A 118 5.03 3.01 -10.28
N THR A 119 5.98 2.81 -11.19
CA THR A 119 5.72 2.79 -12.64
C THR A 119 5.52 1.39 -13.19
N CYS A 120 5.85 0.35 -12.42
CA CYS A 120 5.73 -1.05 -12.85
C CYS A 120 4.31 -1.62 -12.83
N VAL A 121 3.31 -0.84 -12.41
CA VAL A 121 1.88 -1.20 -12.37
C VAL A 121 1.03 -0.16 -13.09
N ALA A 122 -0.15 -0.56 -13.56
CA ALA A 122 -1.14 0.34 -14.10
C ALA A 122 -1.91 1.03 -12.95
N TRP A 123 -2.41 2.23 -13.24
CA TRP A 123 -3.12 3.06 -12.28
C TRP A 123 -4.41 3.60 -12.89
N GLN A 124 -5.47 3.59 -12.09
CA GLN A 124 -6.69 4.30 -12.36
C GLN A 124 -6.80 5.52 -11.44
N VAL A 125 -7.37 6.60 -11.96
CA VAL A 125 -7.58 7.84 -11.18
C VAL A 125 -8.69 7.59 -10.17
N ASP A 126 -8.54 8.14 -8.97
CA ASP A 126 -9.60 8.15 -7.97
C ASP A 126 -10.90 8.74 -8.57
N PRO A 127 -11.99 7.96 -8.66
CA PRO A 127 -13.22 8.43 -9.27
C PRO A 127 -14.08 9.33 -8.37
N TYR A 128 -13.67 9.58 -7.10
CA TYR A 128 -14.46 10.30 -6.09
C TYR A 128 -13.90 11.69 -5.71
#